data_AF-X1D012-F1
#
_entry.id   AF-X1D012-F1
#
_cell.length_a   1.000
_cell.length_b   1.000
_cell.length_c   1.000
_cell.angle_alpha   90.00
_cell.angle_beta   90.00
_cell.angle_gamma   90.00
#
_symmetry.space_group_name_H-M   'P 1'
#
loop_
_entity.id
_entity.type
_entity.pdbx_description
1 polymer ?
#
loop_
_entity_poly.entity_id
_entity_poly.type
_entity_poly.pdbx_seq_one_letter_code
_entity_poly.pdbx_strand_id
1 'polypeptide(L)'
;MSGEIYQLACPFCGRNRPLNSGFRLGELTIPPDEYGIITIREVGPGPGRGHVGERGEGLRTIDRLNIKEALADSQFSDISGQVRDRLIAIVRSYMRAGVLTIEDLTE
;
A
#
# COMPACT_ATOMS: atom_id res chain seq x y z
N MET A 1 34.56 -1.94 11.08
CA MET A 1 34.31 -0.89 10.09
C MET A 1 32.95 -0.28 10.39
N SER A 2 32.87 0.98 10.81
CA SER A 2 31.60 1.69 10.95
C SER A 2 31.24 2.28 9.60
N GLY A 3 30.27 1.69 8.91
CA GLY A 3 29.73 2.22 7.65
C GLY A 3 28.45 3.01 7.91
N GLU A 4 28.26 4.09 7.16
CA GLU A 4 26.98 4.80 7.13
C GLU A 4 25.97 4.03 6.26
N ILE A 5 24.71 3.97 6.72
CA ILE A 5 23.60 3.34 5.98
C ILE A 5 22.54 4.40 5.74
N TYR A 6 22.27 4.70 4.48
CA TYR A 6 21.21 5.61 4.06
C TYR A 6 19.90 4.84 3.86
N GLN A 7 18.80 5.39 4.35
CA GLN A 7 17.48 4.77 4.26
C GLN A 7 16.41 5.79 3.85
N LEU A 8 15.43 5.34 3.07
CA LEU A 8 14.24 6.10 2.72
C LEU A 8 13.09 5.72 3.65
N ALA A 9 12.50 6.70 4.31
CA ALA A 9 11.25 6.52 5.03
C ALA A 9 10.06 6.52 4.05
N CYS A 10 9.17 5.53 4.16
CA CYS A 10 7.90 5.55 3.42
C CYS A 10 7.04 6.74 3.90
N PRO A 11 6.58 7.64 3.02
CA PRO A 11 5.77 8.79 3.43
C PRO A 11 4.40 8.37 4.00
N PHE A 12 3.92 7.17 3.62
CA PHE A 12 2.67 6.64 4.14
C PHE A 12 2.82 6.10 5.56
N CYS A 13 3.78 5.20 5.83
CA CYS A 13 3.86 4.49 7.12
C CYS A 13 5.10 4.77 7.97
N GLY A 14 6.04 5.59 7.49
CA GLY A 14 7.29 5.96 8.19
C GLY A 14 8.34 4.85 8.28
N ARG A 15 8.04 3.64 7.79
CA ARG A 15 9.00 2.52 7.81
C ARG A 15 10.17 2.80 6.86
N ASN A 16 11.39 2.57 7.35
CA ASN A 16 12.62 2.81 6.60
C ASN A 16 12.98 1.63 5.69
N ARG A 17 13.44 1.94 4.48
CA ARG A 17 14.01 0.98 3.51
C ARG A 17 15.44 1.41 3.16
N PRO A 18 16.45 0.52 3.25
CA PRO A 18 17.81 0.85 2.85
C PRO A 18 17.91 1.27 1.37
N LEU A 19 18.68 2.31 1.08
CA LEU A 19 18.87 2.87 -0.27
C LEU A 19 20.01 2.19 -1.04
N ASN A 20 20.82 1.40 -0.35
CA ASN A 20 22.07 0.79 -0.82
C ASN A 20 21.90 -0.37 -1.82
N SER A 21 20.68 -0.73 -2.22
CA SER A 21 20.41 -1.84 -3.15
C SER A 21 19.90 -1.42 -4.54
N GLY A 22 19.95 -0.13 -4.89
CA GLY A 22 19.37 0.36 -6.15
C GLY A 22 17.85 0.45 -6.12
N PHE A 23 17.27 0.62 -4.93
CA PHE A 23 15.82 0.82 -4.75
C PHE A 23 15.33 2.01 -5.60
N ARG A 24 14.33 1.76 -6.44
CA ARG A 24 13.59 2.75 -7.23
C ARG A 24 12.10 2.51 -7.00
N LEU A 25 11.32 3.59 -6.92
CA LEU A 25 9.86 3.50 -6.80
C LEU A 25 9.20 2.90 -8.05
N GLY A 26 9.90 2.90 -9.20
CA GLY A 26 9.37 2.40 -10.46
C GLY A 26 8.33 3.35 -11.07
N GLU A 27 7.76 2.93 -12.20
CA GLU A 27 6.63 3.62 -12.83
C GLU A 27 5.31 3.16 -12.21
N LEU A 28 4.34 4.07 -12.10
CA LEU A 28 2.97 3.74 -11.74
C LEU A 28 2.28 3.15 -12.98
N THR A 29 2.31 1.82 -13.12
CA THR A 29 1.72 1.10 -14.28
C THR A 29 0.21 0.96 -14.21
N ILE A 30 -0.38 1.17 -13.03
CA ILE A 30 -1.82 1.18 -12.78
C ILE A 30 -2.10 2.50 -12.04
N PRO A 31 -3.20 3.22 -12.37
CA PRO A 31 -3.61 4.41 -11.63
C PRO A 31 -3.82 4.12 -10.14
N PRO A 32 -3.32 4.95 -9.21
CA PRO A 32 -3.44 4.70 -7.77
C PRO A 32 -4.88 4.60 -7.24
N ASP A 33 -5.85 5.22 -7.92
CA ASP A 33 -7.28 5.14 -7.58
C ASP A 33 -7.92 3.82 -8.02
N GLU A 34 -7.27 3.06 -8.91
CA GLU A 34 -7.66 1.70 -9.30
C GLU A 34 -7.00 0.63 -8.42
N TYR A 35 -6.09 1.01 -7.52
CA TYR A 35 -5.44 0.05 -6.61
C TYR A 35 -6.45 -0.58 -5.68
N GLY A 36 -6.49 -1.91 -5.67
CA GLY A 36 -7.23 -2.69 -4.67
C GLY A 36 -6.66 -2.52 -3.27
N ILE A 37 -7.07 -1.47 -2.56
CA ILE A 37 -6.62 -1.18 -1.19
C ILE A 37 -7.11 -2.21 -0.19
N ILE A 38 -8.24 -2.87 -0.48
CA ILE A 38 -8.71 -4.06 0.22
C ILE A 38 -8.55 -5.25 -0.72
N THR A 39 -7.88 -6.30 -0.26
CA THR A 39 -7.79 -7.57 -0.96
C THR A 39 -8.58 -8.61 -0.18
N ILE A 40 -9.62 -9.14 -0.80
CA ILE A 40 -10.44 -10.21 -0.23
C ILE A 40 -9.81 -11.54 -0.64
N ARG A 41 -9.51 -12.37 0.37
CA ARG A 41 -8.86 -13.66 0.15
C ARG A 41 -9.69 -14.78 0.77
N GLU A 42 -9.82 -15.86 0.01
CA GLU A 42 -10.32 -17.12 0.51
C GLU A 42 -9.19 -17.89 1.19
N VAL A 43 -9.48 -18.46 2.36
CA VAL A 43 -8.56 -19.29 3.11
C VAL A 43 -8.81 -20.74 2.74
N GLY A 44 -7.95 -21.29 1.89
CA GLY A 44 -7.94 -22.72 1.57
C GLY A 44 -7.25 -23.55 2.66
N PRO A 45 -7.34 -24.89 2.58
CA PRO A 45 -6.59 -25.77 3.47
C PRO A 45 -5.10 -25.46 3.33
N GLY A 46 -4.48 -25.05 4.44
CA GLY A 46 -3.04 -24.81 4.49
C GLY A 46 -2.27 -26.13 4.29
N PRO A 47 -0.98 -26.07 3.91
CA PRO A 47 -0.16 -27.27 3.85
C PRO A 47 -0.09 -27.89 5.25
N GLY A 48 -0.84 -28.96 5.47
CA GLY A 48 -0.82 -29.68 6.74
C GLY A 48 0.60 -30.18 7.04
N ARG A 49 0.98 -30.20 8.32
CA ARG A 49 2.21 -30.90 8.77
C ARG A 49 2.06 -32.39 8.45
N GLY A 50 2.55 -32.83 7.29
CA GLY A 50 2.59 -34.25 6.92
C GLY A 50 2.31 -34.57 5.45
N HIS A 51 1.69 -33.66 4.68
CA HIS A 51 1.36 -33.93 3.27
C HIS A 51 2.35 -33.21 2.33
N VAL A 52 3.50 -33.85 2.11
CA VAL A 52 4.45 -33.46 1.06
C VAL A 52 3.83 -33.84 -0.29
N GLY A 53 3.10 -32.92 -0.93
CA GLY A 53 2.64 -33.12 -2.31
C GLY A 53 1.41 -32.33 -2.73
N GLU A 54 0.50 -32.00 -1.80
CA GLU A 54 -0.71 -31.24 -2.15
C GLU A 54 -0.45 -29.74 -1.93
N ARG A 55 -0.34 -29.00 -3.04
CA ARG A 55 -0.40 -27.53 -3.03
C ARG A 55 -1.82 -27.12 -2.65
N GLY A 56 -2.11 -27.02 -1.35
CA GLY A 56 -3.27 -26.28 -0.89
C GLY A 56 -3.21 -24.85 -1.44
N GLU A 57 -4.32 -24.31 -1.96
CA GLU A 57 -4.38 -22.97 -2.58
C GLU A 57 -4.02 -21.83 -1.60
N GLY A 58 -3.81 -22.14 -0.31
CA GLY A 58 -3.33 -21.18 0.69
C GLY A 58 -4.27 -20.00 0.83
N LEU A 59 -3.75 -18.78 0.63
CA LEU A 59 -4.54 -17.55 0.60
C LEU A 59 -4.77 -17.12 -0.85
N ARG A 60 -5.89 -17.52 -1.44
CA ARG A 60 -6.25 -17.13 -2.81
C ARG A 60 -6.96 -15.79 -2.80
N THR A 61 -6.50 -14.84 -3.63
CA THR A 61 -7.24 -13.58 -3.84
C THR A 61 -8.46 -13.87 -4.69
N ILE A 62 -9.64 -13.55 -4.16
CA ILE A 62 -10.92 -13.74 -4.85
C ILE A 62 -11.53 -12.42 -5.30
N ASP A 63 -11.19 -11.31 -4.62
CA ASP A 63 -11.68 -9.99 -5.00
C ASP A 63 -10.76 -8.87 -4.49
N ARG A 64 -10.93 -7.67 -5.02
CA ARG A 64 -10.25 -6.45 -4.61
C ARG A 64 -11.20 -5.26 -4.70
N LEU A 65 -11.19 -4.43 -3.66
CA LEU A 65 -11.92 -3.16 -3.67
C LEU A 65 -10.93 -2.02 -3.78
N ASN A 66 -11.13 -1.17 -4.77
CA ASN A 66 -10.42 0.10 -4.86
C ASN A 66 -10.92 1.08 -3.78
N ILE A 67 -10.27 2.24 -3.65
CA ILE A 67 -10.61 3.21 -2.59
C ILE A 67 -12.06 3.67 -2.65
N LYS A 68 -12.63 3.83 -3.85
CA LYS A 68 -14.01 4.27 -4.05
C LYS A 68 -15.00 3.19 -3.62
N GLU A 69 -14.76 1.96 -4.05
CA GLU A 69 -15.59 0.79 -3.69
C GLU A 69 -15.52 0.51 -2.19
N ALA A 70 -14.32 0.53 -1.60
CA ALA A 70 -14.12 0.26 -0.18
C ALA A 70 -14.72 1.34 0.74
N LEU A 71 -14.82 2.59 0.28
CA LEU A 71 -15.55 3.65 0.99
C LEU A 71 -17.07 3.49 0.93
N ALA A 72 -17.59 2.91 -0.16
CA ALA A 72 -19.01 2.67 -0.35
C ALA A 72 -19.51 1.43 0.41
N ASP A 73 -18.62 0.47 0.66
CA ASP A 73 -18.92 -0.71 1.46
C ASP A 73 -18.92 -0.37 2.96
N SER A 74 -20.07 -0.56 3.63
CA SER A 74 -20.21 -0.28 5.06
C SER A 74 -19.23 -1.08 5.92
N GLN A 75 -18.84 -2.29 5.49
CA GLN A 75 -17.87 -3.13 6.18
C GLN A 75 -16.46 -2.52 6.21
N PHE A 76 -16.07 -1.79 5.16
CA PHE A 76 -14.71 -1.27 4.98
C PHE A 76 -14.62 0.26 5.05
N SER A 77 -15.76 0.94 5.13
CA SER A 77 -15.86 2.40 5.11
C SER A 77 -14.97 3.11 6.14
N ASP A 78 -14.93 2.63 7.39
CA ASP A 78 -14.14 3.25 8.46
C ASP A 78 -12.63 3.18 8.18
N ILE A 79 -12.10 1.97 7.92
CA ILE A 79 -10.67 1.80 7.65
C ILE A 79 -10.26 2.50 6.35
N SER A 80 -11.11 2.48 5.33
CA SER A 80 -10.87 3.19 4.06
C SER A 80 -10.92 4.71 4.25
N GLY A 81 -11.77 5.21 5.14
CA GLY A 81 -11.81 6.60 5.58
C GLY A 81 -10.49 7.02 6.23
N GLN A 82 -9.94 6.20 7.12
CA GLN A 82 -8.64 6.46 7.74
C GLN A 82 -7.50 6.51 6.70
N VAL A 83 -7.52 5.65 5.69
CA VAL A 83 -6.55 5.68 4.58
C VAL A 83 -6.64 7.00 3.82
N ARG A 84 -7.85 7.43 3.44
CA ARG A 84 -8.10 8.72 2.77
C ARG A 84 -7.60 9.89 3.62
N ASP A 85 -7.95 9.91 4.89
CA ASP A 85 -7.59 11.02 5.79
C ASP A 85 -6.08 11.11 6.00
N ARG A 86 -5.40 9.96 6.04
CA ARG A 86 -3.94 9.89 6.07
C ARG A 86 -3.30 10.43 4.80
N LEU A 87 -3.85 10.12 3.62
CA LEU A 87 -3.38 10.68 2.35
C LEU A 87 -3.51 12.21 2.34
N ILE A 88 -4.66 12.74 2.79
CA ILE A 88 -4.90 14.18 2.91
C ILE A 88 -3.87 14.82 3.85
N ALA A 89 -3.57 14.19 4.99
CA ALA A 89 -2.59 14.69 5.94
C ALA A 89 -1.18 14.76 5.33
N ILE A 90 -0.79 13.75 4.55
CA ILE A 90 0.49 13.72 3.83
C ILE A 90 0.56 14.86 2.82
N VAL A 91 -0.43 14.97 1.91
CA VAL A 91 -0.46 16.02 0.88
C VAL A 91 -0.38 17.40 1.53
N ARG A 92 -1.22 17.69 2.53
CA ARG A 92 -1.20 18.96 3.26
C ARG A 92 0.16 19.25 3.90
N SER A 93 0.81 18.24 4.46
CA SER A 93 2.11 18.43 5.09
C SER A 93 3.19 18.78 4.07
N TYR A 94 3.17 18.16 2.90
CA TYR A 94 4.11 18.43 1.82
C TYR A 94 3.86 19.80 1.19
N MET A 95 2.59 20.21 1.06
CA MET A 95 2.24 21.56 0.64
C MET A 95 2.75 22.63 1.62
N ARG A 96 2.55 22.43 2.93
CA ARG A 96 3.11 23.34 3.95
C ARG A 96 4.64 23.42 3.91
N ALA A 97 5.30 22.33 3.55
CA ALA A 97 6.75 22.30 3.39
C ALA A 97 7.23 22.92 2.06
N GLY A 98 6.32 23.36 1.18
CA GLY A 98 6.65 23.88 -0.14
C GLY A 98 7.16 22.83 -1.13
N VAL A 99 6.90 21.54 -0.87
CA VAL A 99 7.30 20.42 -1.74
C VAL A 99 6.24 20.12 -2.80
N LEU A 100 4.97 20.39 -2.49
CA LEU A 100 3.85 20.30 -3.42
C LEU A 100 3.12 21.64 -3.50
N THR A 101 2.65 21.99 -4.68
CA THR A 101 1.80 23.14 -4.96
C THR A 101 0.39 22.67 -5.32
N ILE A 102 -0.54 23.61 -5.53
CA ILE A 102 -1.89 23.24 -6.00
C ILE A 102 -1.82 22.87 -7.49
N GLU A 103 -0.97 23.57 -8.24
CA GLU A 103 -0.73 23.37 -9.66
C GLU A 103 -0.29 21.92 -9.92
N ASP A 104 0.63 21.40 -9.09
CA ASP A 104 1.09 19.98 -9.14
C ASP A 104 -0.05 18.95 -8.98
N LEU A 105 -1.20 19.34 -8.42
CA LEU A 105 -2.33 18.43 -8.12
C LEU A 105 -3.47 18.53 -9.14
N THR A 106 -3.42 19.48 -10.07
CA THR A 106 -4.51 19.78 -11.00
C THR A 106 -4.15 19.61 -12.48
N GLU A 107 -2.89 19.36 -12.78
CA GLU A 107 -2.37 19.01 -14.11
C GLU A 107 -2.45 17.49 -14.37
#